data_AF-A0A7V9FAT9-F1
#
_entry.id   AF-A0A7V9FAT9-F1
#
_cell.length_a   1.000
_cell.length_b   1.000
_cell.length_c   1.000
_cell.angle_alpha   90.00
_cell.angle_beta   90.00
_cell.angle_gamma   90.00
#
_symmetry.space_group_name_H-M   'P 1'
#
loop_
_entity.id
_entity.type
_entity.pdbx_description
1 polymer ?
#
loop_
_entity_poly.entity_id
_entity_poly.type
_entity_poly.pdbx_seq_one_letter_code
_entity_poly.pdbx_strand_id
1 'polypeptide(L)'
;MSTGRIEDFLNSIPGYGGYRSKEKRRDADRLIRERLAQDYGQLADRLGRLATRFADERDLAAVRVITKPHGRLVTFRDRVRTATYGYAPLFSETEVDEGTLDQIAAFDRSLADGLQPLGEQIEALEQSAPGTDEFITQAAHMAALVEVLHERFAGRGEIIESGKSLEPQKVAALLGVGIENRAVDRRPTAYNLHDGEAITFSGNDYTVIGRVTAELPSGTWRDFQLKGGENESWLRVPASAGGEFYWLQKVAATGEIGADKLQLGDTTFEREHDEQGTTEVIGQKGSSASSPVRYCRYRPFTGAETLHVYDWSADNLVLRGAVIDPLELQVWSREGREAV
;
A
#
# COMPACT_ATOMS: atom_id res chain seq x y z
N MET A 1 -4.81 -3.68 -7.38
CA MET A 1 -6.25 -4.06 -7.44
C MET A 1 -7.25 -2.89 -7.20
N SER A 2 -6.85 -1.63 -6.90
CA SER A 2 -7.83 -0.55 -6.59
C SER A 2 -8.25 0.33 -7.78
N THR A 3 -7.45 0.42 -8.84
CA THR A 3 -7.61 1.43 -9.92
C THR A 3 -8.97 1.30 -10.63
N GLY A 4 -9.34 0.09 -11.05
CA GLY A 4 -10.60 -0.14 -11.77
C GLY A 4 -11.86 0.25 -10.98
N ARG A 5 -11.85 0.13 -9.65
CA ARG A 5 -12.99 0.53 -8.79
C ARG A 5 -13.20 2.03 -8.74
N ILE A 6 -12.10 2.78 -8.72
CA ILE A 6 -12.15 4.25 -8.73
C ILE A 6 -12.63 4.74 -10.09
N GLU A 7 -12.13 4.16 -11.19
CA GLU A 7 -12.61 4.47 -12.54
C GLU A 7 -14.12 4.21 -12.68
N ASP A 8 -14.61 3.07 -12.22
CA ASP A 8 -16.04 2.72 -12.26
C ASP A 8 -16.91 3.70 -11.45
N PHE A 9 -16.46 4.07 -10.24
CA PHE A 9 -17.15 5.07 -9.42
C PHE A 9 -17.19 6.44 -10.11
N LEU A 10 -16.06 6.88 -10.65
CA LEU A 10 -15.97 8.17 -11.34
C LEU A 10 -16.88 8.23 -12.57
N ASN A 11 -16.95 7.15 -13.34
CA ASN A 11 -17.84 7.04 -14.49
C ASN A 11 -19.33 7.00 -14.12
N SER A 12 -19.66 6.66 -12.87
CA SER A 12 -21.04 6.63 -12.39
C SER A 12 -21.65 8.01 -12.08
N ILE A 13 -20.82 9.06 -11.99
CA ILE A 13 -21.25 10.42 -11.64
C ILE A 13 -21.77 11.16 -12.88
N PRO A 14 -23.07 11.51 -12.96
CA PRO A 14 -23.61 12.23 -14.11
C PRO A 14 -22.96 13.61 -14.28
N GLY A 15 -22.51 13.93 -15.49
CA GLY A 15 -21.81 15.19 -15.79
C GLY A 15 -20.30 15.14 -15.59
N TYR A 16 -19.75 14.01 -15.13
CA TYR A 16 -18.33 13.75 -15.11
C TYR A 16 -17.83 13.40 -16.52
N GLY A 17 -17.02 14.25 -17.14
CA GLY A 17 -16.63 14.13 -18.55
C GLY A 17 -15.21 14.60 -18.84
N GLY A 18 -14.20 13.97 -18.23
CA GLY A 18 -12.77 14.18 -18.52
C GLY A 18 -12.20 15.58 -18.20
N TYR A 19 -10.94 15.63 -17.79
CA TYR A 19 -10.29 16.84 -17.25
C TYR A 19 -9.58 17.65 -18.35
N ARG A 20 -9.89 18.96 -18.49
CA ARG A 20 -9.16 19.86 -19.43
C ARG A 20 -8.94 21.31 -18.96
N SER A 21 -9.53 21.79 -17.86
CA SER A 21 -9.33 23.18 -17.38
C SER A 21 -9.49 23.32 -15.86
N LYS A 22 -8.78 24.27 -15.21
CA LYS A 22 -8.82 24.49 -13.74
C LYS A 22 -10.24 24.67 -13.19
N GLU A 23 -11.11 25.44 -13.85
CA GLU A 23 -12.50 25.66 -13.39
C GLU A 23 -13.35 24.39 -13.44
N LYS A 24 -13.28 23.63 -14.54
CA LYS A 24 -13.90 22.30 -14.66
C LYS A 24 -13.38 21.26 -13.66
N ARG A 25 -12.12 21.39 -13.21
CA ARG A 25 -11.58 20.55 -12.12
C ARG A 25 -12.31 20.82 -10.80
N ARG A 26 -12.62 22.09 -10.50
CA ARG A 26 -13.34 22.49 -9.27
C ARG A 26 -14.72 21.84 -9.19
N ASP A 27 -15.46 21.91 -10.29
CA ASP A 27 -16.81 21.39 -10.37
C ASP A 27 -16.81 19.85 -10.30
N ALA A 28 -15.85 19.20 -10.97
CA ALA A 28 -15.69 17.76 -10.91
C ALA A 28 -15.38 17.26 -9.49
N ASP A 29 -14.41 17.86 -8.80
CA ASP A 29 -14.03 17.47 -7.44
C ASP A 29 -15.17 17.72 -6.44
N ARG A 30 -15.95 18.79 -6.64
CA ARG A 30 -17.15 19.07 -5.85
C ARG A 30 -18.21 17.98 -6.05
N LEU A 31 -18.51 17.62 -7.29
CA LEU A 31 -19.48 16.57 -7.61
C LEU A 31 -19.08 15.22 -7.01
N ILE A 32 -17.79 14.87 -7.05
CA ILE A 32 -17.24 13.67 -6.39
C ILE A 32 -17.55 13.70 -4.89
N ARG A 33 -17.23 14.80 -4.19
CA ARG A 33 -17.48 14.91 -2.75
C ARG A 33 -18.97 14.91 -2.39
N GLU A 34 -19.81 15.57 -3.19
CA GLU A 34 -21.26 15.54 -2.99
C GLU A 34 -21.80 14.11 -3.12
N ARG A 35 -21.34 13.36 -4.13
CA ARG A 35 -21.69 11.95 -4.30
C ARG A 35 -21.20 11.09 -3.15
N LEU A 36 -19.94 11.21 -2.76
CA LEU A 36 -19.37 10.48 -1.62
C LEU A 36 -20.15 10.76 -0.34
N ALA A 37 -20.48 12.02 -0.05
CA ALA A 37 -21.26 12.39 1.13
C ALA A 37 -22.68 11.79 1.11
N GLN A 38 -23.27 11.61 -0.08
CA GLN A 38 -24.54 10.92 -0.24
C GLN A 38 -24.38 9.41 0.05
N ASP A 39 -23.37 8.76 -0.53
CA ASP A 39 -23.16 7.32 -0.39
C ASP A 39 -22.77 6.94 1.06
N TYR A 40 -21.88 7.70 1.70
CA TYR A 40 -21.61 7.55 3.14
C TYR A 40 -22.82 7.86 4.01
N GLY A 41 -23.70 8.75 3.57
CA GLY A 41 -24.97 9.01 4.24
C GLY A 41 -25.87 7.77 4.26
N GLN A 42 -25.97 7.05 3.14
CA GLN A 42 -26.73 5.81 3.07
C GLN A 42 -26.18 4.72 4.00
N LEU A 43 -24.85 4.62 4.10
CA LEU A 43 -24.18 3.70 5.03
C LEU A 43 -24.42 4.09 6.50
N ALA A 44 -24.34 5.38 6.82
CA ALA A 44 -24.67 5.90 8.15
C ALA A 44 -26.12 5.59 8.52
N ASP A 45 -27.07 5.84 7.62
CA ASP A 45 -28.49 5.55 7.83
C ASP A 45 -28.75 4.05 8.05
N ARG A 46 -28.04 3.18 7.31
CA ARG A 46 -28.11 1.71 7.48
C ARG A 46 -27.67 1.30 8.88
N LEU A 47 -26.52 1.80 9.32
CA LEU A 47 -26.01 1.54 10.67
C LEU A 47 -26.91 2.15 11.77
N GLY A 48 -27.51 3.32 11.51
CA GLY A 48 -28.50 3.94 12.40
C GLY A 48 -29.76 3.09 12.57
N ARG A 49 -30.28 2.52 11.48
CA ARG A 49 -31.41 1.57 11.53
C ARG A 49 -31.07 0.31 12.33
N LEU A 50 -29.84 -0.20 12.21
CA LEU A 50 -29.36 -1.32 13.03
C LEU A 50 -29.40 -0.97 14.52
N ALA A 51 -29.00 0.25 14.89
CA ALA A 51 -29.08 0.73 16.27
C ALA A 51 -30.51 0.86 16.78
N THR A 52 -31.42 1.37 15.95
CA THR A 52 -32.85 1.41 16.29
C THR A 52 -33.40 0.01 16.54
N ARG A 53 -33.07 -0.97 15.69
CA ARG A 53 -33.51 -2.36 15.85
C ARG A 53 -33.08 -2.95 17.19
N PHE A 54 -31.81 -2.80 17.56
CA PHE A 54 -31.33 -3.29 18.87
C PHE A 54 -31.99 -2.57 20.05
N ALA A 55 -32.31 -1.28 19.91
CA ALA A 55 -33.04 -0.56 20.94
C ALA A 55 -34.47 -1.10 21.11
N ASP A 56 -35.16 -1.41 20.01
CA ASP A 56 -36.50 -2.01 20.01
C ASP A 56 -36.49 -3.42 20.65
N GLU A 57 -35.43 -4.18 20.40
CA GLU A 57 -35.16 -5.50 21.01
C GLU A 57 -34.69 -5.41 22.47
N ARG A 58 -34.54 -4.20 23.02
CA ARG A 58 -34.02 -3.89 24.37
C ARG A 58 -32.57 -4.35 24.62
N ASP A 59 -31.78 -4.54 23.57
CA ASP A 59 -30.35 -4.84 23.67
C ASP A 59 -29.52 -3.54 23.74
N LEU A 60 -29.50 -2.94 24.92
CA LEU A 60 -28.73 -1.72 25.17
C LEU A 60 -27.22 -1.93 25.11
N ALA A 61 -26.74 -3.17 25.27
CA ALA A 61 -25.31 -3.48 25.16
C ALA A 61 -24.86 -3.38 23.70
N ALA A 62 -25.63 -3.95 22.77
CA ALA A 62 -25.38 -3.85 21.34
C ALA A 62 -25.48 -2.41 20.82
N VAL A 63 -26.50 -1.65 21.27
CA VAL A 63 -26.63 -0.22 20.95
C VAL A 63 -25.36 0.55 21.33
N ARG A 64 -24.82 0.31 22.54
CA ARG A 64 -23.62 1.00 23.01
C ARG A 64 -22.39 0.73 22.14
N VAL A 65 -22.24 -0.48 21.61
CA VAL A 65 -21.11 -0.89 20.76
C VAL A 65 -21.11 -0.12 19.43
N ILE A 66 -22.28 0.05 18.80
CA ILE A 66 -22.40 0.68 17.48
C ILE A 66 -22.59 2.20 17.53
N THR A 67 -23.00 2.76 18.67
CA THR A 67 -23.26 4.21 18.81
C THR A 67 -22.04 5.05 18.44
N LYS A 68 -20.85 4.67 18.92
CA LYS A 68 -19.61 5.41 18.66
C LYS A 68 -19.22 5.39 17.17
N PRO A 69 -19.09 4.24 16.49
CA PRO A 69 -18.74 4.24 15.08
C PRO A 69 -19.82 4.90 14.21
N HIS A 70 -21.11 4.76 14.54
CA HIS A 70 -22.19 5.47 13.85
C HIS A 70 -22.01 6.99 13.93
N GLY A 71 -21.82 7.54 15.14
CA GLY A 71 -21.63 8.98 15.31
C GLY A 71 -20.40 9.52 14.57
N ARG A 72 -19.33 8.73 14.50
CA ARG A 72 -18.14 9.10 13.73
C ARG A 72 -18.37 9.06 12.23
N LEU A 73 -19.07 8.06 11.72
CA LEU A 73 -19.42 7.99 10.30
C LEU A 73 -20.31 9.19 9.87
N VAL A 74 -21.29 9.57 10.71
CA VAL A 74 -22.09 10.78 10.49
C VAL A 74 -21.21 12.03 10.45
N THR A 75 -20.29 12.16 11.42
CA THR A 75 -19.34 13.28 11.48
C THR A 75 -18.45 13.34 10.24
N PHE A 76 -17.92 12.19 9.80
CA PHE A 76 -17.11 12.08 8.59
C PHE A 76 -17.89 12.55 7.36
N ARG A 77 -19.07 11.99 7.14
CA ARG A 77 -19.96 12.37 6.03
C ARG A 77 -20.27 13.87 6.04
N ASP A 78 -20.53 14.45 7.21
CA ASP A 78 -20.82 15.87 7.34
C ASP A 78 -19.63 16.76 7.03
N ARG A 79 -18.41 16.32 7.40
CA ARG A 79 -17.16 17.00 7.01
C ARG A 79 -16.94 16.95 5.51
N VAL A 80 -17.15 15.80 4.87
CA VAL A 80 -17.01 15.66 3.40
C VAL A 80 -18.01 16.57 2.68
N ARG A 81 -19.26 16.60 3.15
CA ARG A 81 -20.35 17.43 2.59
C ARG A 81 -20.09 18.92 2.71
N THR A 82 -19.62 19.38 3.88
CA THR A 82 -19.51 20.82 4.19
C THR A 82 -18.16 21.41 3.82
N ALA A 83 -17.17 20.58 3.49
CA ALA A 83 -15.85 21.08 3.14
C ALA A 83 -15.93 22.08 1.99
N THR A 84 -15.43 23.27 2.24
CA THR A 84 -15.30 24.31 1.23
C THR A 84 -14.18 23.96 0.26
N TYR A 85 -14.23 24.62 -0.90
CA TYR A 85 -13.14 24.59 -1.85
C TYR A 85 -12.00 25.45 -1.28
N GLY A 86 -10.83 24.85 -1.08
CA GLY A 86 -9.67 25.49 -0.43
C GLY A 86 -8.91 26.52 -1.27
N TYR A 87 -9.55 27.13 -2.25
CA TYR A 87 -8.94 28.29 -2.91
C TYR A 87 -9.15 29.46 -1.99
N ALA A 88 -8.04 30.00 -1.50
CA ALA A 88 -8.08 31.29 -0.85
C ALA A 88 -8.84 32.31 -1.74
N PRO A 89 -9.47 33.33 -1.13
CA PRO A 89 -10.17 34.38 -1.88
C PRO A 89 -9.28 34.91 -3.02
N LEU A 90 -9.90 35.51 -4.05
CA LEU A 90 -9.30 36.09 -5.27
C LEU A 90 -8.04 37.00 -5.11
N PHE A 91 -7.51 37.15 -3.90
CA PHE A 91 -6.37 37.97 -3.50
C PHE A 91 -5.29 37.21 -2.68
N SER A 92 -5.19 35.87 -2.77
CA SER A 92 -4.02 35.19 -2.20
C SER A 92 -2.81 35.31 -3.11
N GLU A 93 -1.75 35.90 -2.58
CA GLU A 93 -0.47 36.18 -3.25
C GLU A 93 0.32 34.91 -3.66
N THR A 94 -0.12 33.73 -3.24
CA THR A 94 0.52 32.45 -3.53
C THR A 94 -0.30 31.69 -4.58
N GLU A 95 0.23 31.61 -5.81
CA GLU A 95 -0.33 30.78 -6.87
C GLU A 95 -0.25 29.30 -6.45
N VAL A 96 -1.41 28.65 -6.27
CA VAL A 96 -1.46 27.21 -5.94
C VAL A 96 -1.00 26.42 -7.17
N ASP A 97 0.06 25.64 -7.01
CA ASP A 97 0.66 24.85 -8.09
C ASP A 97 -0.23 23.66 -8.50
N GLU A 98 -0.02 23.13 -9.71
CA GLU A 98 -0.83 22.04 -10.26
C GLU A 98 -0.70 20.72 -9.51
N GLY A 99 0.48 20.40 -8.96
CA GLY A 99 0.73 19.22 -8.14
C GLY A 99 -0.01 19.25 -6.80
N THR A 100 -0.13 20.44 -6.19
CA THR A 100 -0.95 20.64 -4.98
C THR A 100 -2.42 20.35 -5.26
N LEU A 101 -2.93 20.77 -6.42
CA LEU A 101 -4.30 20.46 -6.85
C LEU A 101 -4.49 18.98 -7.19
N ASP A 102 -3.46 18.32 -7.72
CA ASP A 102 -3.49 16.89 -8.01
C ASP A 102 -3.54 16.05 -6.73
N GLN A 103 -2.81 16.46 -5.67
CA GLN A 103 -2.90 15.80 -4.36
C GLN A 103 -4.28 15.95 -3.71
N ILE A 104 -4.90 17.14 -3.76
CA ILE A 104 -6.27 17.35 -3.26
C ILE A 104 -7.24 16.40 -3.97
N ALA A 105 -7.15 16.31 -5.30
CA ALA A 105 -7.98 15.42 -6.09
C ALA A 105 -7.71 13.94 -5.77
N ALA A 106 -6.46 13.56 -5.52
CA ALA A 106 -6.11 12.20 -5.12
C ALA A 106 -6.75 11.82 -3.77
N PHE A 107 -6.71 12.72 -2.77
CA PHE A 107 -7.39 12.52 -1.50
C PHE A 107 -8.91 12.36 -1.69
N ASP A 108 -9.56 13.27 -2.43
CA ASP A 108 -11.00 13.20 -2.67
C ASP A 108 -11.41 11.89 -3.36
N ARG A 109 -10.66 11.42 -4.36
CA ARG A 109 -10.93 10.15 -5.05
C ARG A 109 -10.70 8.93 -4.15
N SER A 110 -9.63 8.92 -3.36
CA SER A 110 -9.29 7.81 -2.45
C SER A 110 -10.33 7.54 -1.36
N LEU A 111 -11.25 8.48 -1.11
CA LEU A 111 -12.35 8.22 -0.21
C LEU A 111 -13.29 7.15 -0.79
N ALA A 112 -13.45 7.06 -2.11
CA ALA A 112 -14.32 6.06 -2.74
C ALA A 112 -13.95 4.62 -2.33
N ASP A 113 -12.66 4.37 -2.09
CA ASP A 113 -12.15 3.08 -1.62
C ASP A 113 -12.87 2.62 -0.34
N GLY A 114 -13.22 3.53 0.57
CA GLY A 114 -13.86 3.16 1.84
C GLY A 114 -15.33 2.74 1.73
N LEU A 115 -16.00 2.94 0.58
CA LEU A 115 -17.43 2.69 0.45
C LEU A 115 -17.77 1.19 0.54
N GLN A 116 -17.12 0.36 -0.27
CA GLN A 116 -17.39 -1.08 -0.30
C GLN A 116 -17.02 -1.78 1.03
N PRO A 117 -15.81 -1.62 1.59
CA PRO A 117 -15.42 -2.28 2.83
C PRO A 117 -16.29 -1.85 4.02
N LEU A 118 -16.71 -0.58 4.06
CA LEU A 118 -17.62 -0.13 5.11
C LEU A 118 -19.02 -0.73 4.94
N GLY A 119 -19.49 -0.89 3.69
CA GLY A 119 -20.71 -1.61 3.38
C GLY A 119 -20.67 -3.08 3.81
N GLU A 120 -19.57 -3.78 3.53
CA GLU A 120 -19.32 -5.17 3.95
C GLU A 120 -19.26 -5.31 5.48
N GLN A 121 -18.60 -4.38 6.17
CA GLN A 121 -18.54 -4.38 7.64
C GLN A 121 -19.90 -4.15 8.29
N ILE A 122 -20.71 -3.24 7.73
CA ILE A 122 -22.10 -3.03 8.19
C ILE A 122 -22.93 -4.28 7.94
N GLU A 123 -22.77 -4.94 6.78
CA GLU A 123 -23.46 -6.19 6.48
C GLU A 123 -23.05 -7.32 7.44
N ALA A 124 -21.76 -7.48 7.73
CA ALA A 124 -21.28 -8.44 8.71
C ALA A 124 -21.87 -8.18 10.11
N LEU A 125 -21.95 -6.91 10.54
CA LEU A 125 -22.60 -6.53 11.78
C LEU A 125 -24.08 -6.88 11.80
N GLU A 126 -24.80 -6.66 10.69
CA GLU A 126 -26.22 -7.00 10.56
C GLU A 126 -26.48 -8.50 10.66
N GLN A 127 -25.52 -9.34 10.25
CA GLN A 127 -25.59 -10.81 10.25
C GLN A 127 -25.10 -11.43 11.56
N SER A 128 -24.22 -10.75 12.29
CA SER A 128 -23.66 -11.24 13.55
C SER A 128 -24.65 -11.16 14.72
N ALA A 129 -24.56 -12.12 15.66
CA ALA A 129 -25.39 -12.12 16.84
C ALA A 129 -24.94 -11.03 17.84
N PRO A 130 -25.87 -10.20 18.36
CA PRO A 130 -25.56 -9.16 19.33
C PRO A 130 -24.84 -9.70 20.58
N GLY A 131 -23.89 -8.92 21.11
CA GLY A 131 -23.18 -9.26 22.35
C GLY A 131 -22.10 -10.33 22.23
N THR A 132 -21.84 -10.86 21.02
CA THR A 132 -20.73 -11.79 20.75
C THR A 132 -19.39 -11.06 20.59
N ASP A 133 -18.28 -11.76 20.82
CA ASP A 133 -16.93 -11.25 20.56
C ASP A 133 -16.74 -10.87 19.08
N GLU A 134 -17.38 -11.62 18.18
CA GLU A 134 -17.40 -11.32 16.75
C GLU A 134 -18.06 -9.96 16.48
N PHE A 135 -19.26 -9.72 17.01
CA PHE A 135 -19.97 -8.44 16.86
C PHE A 135 -19.14 -7.25 17.38
N ILE A 136 -18.52 -7.40 18.56
CA ILE A 136 -17.64 -6.38 19.14
C ILE A 136 -16.43 -6.13 18.24
N THR A 137 -15.82 -7.20 17.71
CA THR A 137 -14.66 -7.12 16.82
C THR A 137 -14.99 -6.43 15.50
N GLN A 138 -16.10 -6.79 14.85
CA GLN A 138 -16.53 -6.13 13.60
C GLN A 138 -16.85 -4.65 13.83
N ALA A 139 -17.49 -4.29 14.94
CA ALA A 139 -17.76 -2.89 15.28
C ALA A 139 -16.46 -2.09 15.49
N ALA A 140 -15.43 -2.72 16.08
CA ALA A 140 -14.11 -2.12 16.24
C ALA A 140 -13.38 -1.95 14.90
N HIS A 141 -13.45 -2.93 14.01
CA HIS A 141 -12.89 -2.83 12.65
C HIS A 141 -13.56 -1.72 11.84
N MET A 142 -14.89 -1.63 11.88
CA MET A 142 -15.63 -0.53 11.29
C MET A 142 -15.20 0.83 11.86
N ALA A 143 -15.08 0.94 13.19
CA ALA A 143 -14.61 2.17 13.82
C ALA A 143 -13.22 2.58 13.32
N ALA A 144 -12.29 1.62 13.23
CA ALA A 144 -10.95 1.87 12.70
C ALA A 144 -10.98 2.34 11.23
N LEU A 145 -11.80 1.71 10.39
CA LEU A 145 -11.97 2.13 8.99
C LEU A 145 -12.54 3.56 8.87
N VAL A 146 -13.44 3.97 9.76
CA VAL A 146 -13.95 5.34 9.79
C VAL A 146 -12.87 6.34 10.22
N GLU A 147 -12.01 6.01 11.19
CA GLU A 147 -10.88 6.88 11.57
C GLU A 147 -9.89 7.10 10.42
N VAL A 148 -9.56 6.02 9.74
CA VAL A 148 -8.73 5.99 8.55
C VAL A 148 -9.26 6.96 7.48
N LEU A 149 -10.57 6.94 7.22
CA LEU A 149 -11.21 7.89 6.30
C LEU A 149 -11.14 9.33 6.80
N HIS A 150 -11.27 9.55 8.11
CA HIS A 150 -11.06 10.87 8.71
C HIS A 150 -9.62 11.37 8.54
N GLU A 151 -8.63 10.51 8.68
CA GLU A 151 -7.21 10.83 8.53
C GLU A 151 -6.86 11.18 7.07
N ARG A 152 -7.33 10.37 6.11
CA ARG A 152 -7.26 10.71 4.67
C ARG A 152 -7.81 12.09 4.39
N PHE A 153 -9.02 12.36 4.90
CA PHE A 153 -9.66 13.65 4.68
C PHE A 153 -8.96 14.81 5.42
N ALA A 154 -8.31 14.53 6.55
CA ALA A 154 -7.48 15.51 7.24
C ALA A 154 -6.24 15.90 6.43
N GLY A 155 -5.61 14.96 5.72
CA GLY A 155 -4.50 15.24 4.79
C GLY A 155 -4.86 16.28 3.74
N ARG A 156 -6.05 16.18 3.16
CA ARG A 156 -6.61 17.21 2.27
C ARG A 156 -6.73 18.57 2.99
N GLY A 157 -7.24 18.59 4.21
CA GLY A 157 -7.37 19.80 5.02
C GLY A 157 -6.02 20.50 5.23
N GLU A 158 -4.98 19.74 5.51
CA GLU A 158 -3.62 20.27 5.71
C GLU A 158 -3.04 20.93 4.45
N ILE A 159 -3.29 20.35 3.27
CA ILE A 159 -2.89 20.95 1.99
C ILE A 159 -3.60 22.30 1.79
N ILE A 160 -4.90 22.34 2.09
CA ILE A 160 -5.71 23.55 1.94
C ILE A 160 -5.27 24.65 2.92
N GLU A 161 -5.00 24.28 4.17
CA GLU A 161 -4.56 25.21 5.21
C GLU A 161 -3.14 25.74 4.95
N SER A 162 -2.23 24.87 4.49
CA SER A 162 -0.84 25.24 4.23
C SER A 162 -0.60 25.88 2.86
N GLY A 163 -1.50 25.64 1.90
CA GLY A 163 -1.34 26.03 0.51
C GLY A 163 -0.21 25.29 -0.22
N LYS A 164 0.30 24.19 0.34
CA LYS A 164 1.45 23.42 -0.19
C LYS A 164 1.13 21.94 -0.26
N SER A 165 1.72 21.27 -1.24
CA SER A 165 1.73 19.80 -1.34
C SER A 165 2.36 19.17 -0.10
N LEU A 166 1.83 18.00 0.31
CA LEU A 166 2.44 17.17 1.34
C LEU A 166 3.59 16.34 0.77
N GLU A 167 4.52 15.96 1.65
CA GLU A 167 5.63 15.07 1.34
C GLU A 167 5.12 13.73 0.77
N PRO A 168 5.74 13.18 -0.30
CA PRO A 168 5.28 11.95 -0.96
C PRO A 168 5.07 10.77 -0.02
N GLN A 169 5.95 10.60 0.98
CA GLN A 169 5.86 9.53 1.97
C GLN A 169 4.63 9.71 2.87
N LYS A 170 4.29 10.95 3.24
CA LYS A 170 3.09 11.26 4.03
C LYS A 170 1.82 11.06 3.22
N VAL A 171 1.84 11.45 1.93
CA VAL A 171 0.74 11.19 1.00
C VAL A 171 0.53 9.68 0.83
N ALA A 172 1.60 8.93 0.56
CA ALA A 172 1.54 7.47 0.43
C ALA A 172 1.02 6.81 1.72
N ALA A 173 1.47 7.28 2.89
CA ALA A 173 0.97 6.79 4.18
C ALA A 173 -0.53 7.07 4.32
N LEU A 174 -0.99 8.31 4.13
CA LEU A 174 -2.40 8.66 4.32
C LEU A 174 -3.31 7.97 3.28
N LEU A 175 -2.90 7.95 2.01
CA LEU A 175 -3.66 7.26 0.96
C LEU A 175 -3.61 5.73 1.11
N GLY A 176 -2.53 5.17 1.68
CA GLY A 176 -2.41 3.75 2.02
C GLY A 176 -3.13 3.36 3.32
N VAL A 177 -3.40 4.31 4.21
CA VAL A 177 -4.21 4.13 5.42
C VAL A 177 -5.66 4.01 4.99
N GLY A 178 -6.07 2.80 4.59
CA GLY A 178 -7.47 2.38 4.38
C GLY A 178 -7.63 1.21 3.41
N ILE A 179 -8.28 0.15 3.91
CA ILE A 179 -8.51 -1.21 3.36
C ILE A 179 -7.42 -2.26 3.66
N GLU A 180 -6.31 -1.89 4.28
CA GLU A 180 -5.40 -2.92 4.81
C GLU A 180 -5.47 -2.92 6.33
N ASN A 181 -6.13 -3.96 6.84
CA ASN A 181 -6.15 -4.38 8.23
C ASN A 181 -4.86 -3.98 8.95
N ARG A 182 -5.02 -3.29 10.09
CA ARG A 182 -4.01 -3.37 11.14
C ARG A 182 -3.91 -4.85 11.54
N ALA A 183 -2.80 -5.48 11.14
CA ALA A 183 -2.39 -6.84 11.47
C ALA A 183 -3.19 -7.99 10.83
N VAL A 184 -3.31 -7.99 9.50
CA VAL A 184 -3.08 -9.24 8.76
C VAL A 184 -1.80 -9.01 7.97
N ASP A 185 -0.81 -9.86 8.21
CA ASP A 185 0.43 -10.01 7.43
C ASP A 185 0.07 -10.29 5.96
N ARG A 186 -0.36 -9.27 5.20
CA ARG A 186 -0.59 -9.38 3.76
C ARG A 186 0.76 -9.29 3.07
N ARG A 187 1.53 -10.36 3.22
CA ARG A 187 2.65 -10.64 2.34
C ARG A 187 2.17 -10.51 0.90
N PRO A 188 2.92 -9.82 0.02
CA PRO A 188 2.60 -9.85 -1.39
C PRO A 188 2.49 -11.29 -1.90
N THR A 189 1.61 -11.58 -2.86
CA THR A 189 1.45 -12.94 -3.41
C THR A 189 2.79 -13.53 -3.87
N ALA A 190 3.64 -12.71 -4.48
CA ALA A 190 5.00 -13.06 -4.89
C ALA A 190 5.89 -13.54 -3.72
N TYR A 191 5.57 -13.16 -2.48
CA TYR A 191 6.34 -13.59 -1.31
C TYR A 191 6.19 -15.09 -1.07
N ASN A 192 5.06 -15.68 -1.46
CA ASN A 192 4.77 -17.11 -1.31
C ASN A 192 5.18 -17.93 -2.54
N LEU A 193 6.05 -17.40 -3.40
CA LEU A 193 6.59 -18.15 -4.53
C LEU A 193 7.36 -19.40 -4.08
N HIS A 194 7.17 -20.49 -4.82
CA HIS A 194 7.83 -21.78 -4.63
C HIS A 194 8.71 -22.15 -5.82
N ASP A 195 9.63 -23.08 -5.62
CA ASP A 195 10.48 -23.64 -6.67
C ASP A 195 9.63 -24.22 -7.82
N GLY A 196 10.00 -23.87 -9.05
CA GLY A 196 9.30 -24.27 -10.27
C GLY A 196 8.08 -23.43 -10.63
N GLU A 197 7.68 -22.45 -9.82
CA GLU A 197 6.64 -21.50 -10.19
C GLU A 197 7.15 -20.46 -11.19
N ALA A 198 6.24 -19.96 -12.02
CA ALA A 198 6.57 -19.04 -13.10
C ALA A 198 6.19 -17.61 -12.75
N ILE A 199 7.00 -16.67 -13.21
CA ILE A 199 6.67 -15.24 -13.20
C ILE A 199 6.93 -14.64 -14.58
N THR A 200 6.20 -13.58 -14.91
CA THR A 200 6.46 -12.76 -16.08
C THR A 200 6.83 -11.36 -15.63
N PHE A 201 7.92 -10.82 -16.14
CA PHE A 201 8.36 -9.44 -15.90
C PHE A 201 8.82 -8.82 -17.21
N SER A 202 8.35 -7.61 -17.52
CA SER A 202 8.67 -6.92 -18.78
C SER A 202 8.45 -7.78 -20.03
N GLY A 203 7.42 -8.65 -20.01
CA GLY A 203 7.08 -9.56 -21.11
C GLY A 203 7.97 -10.79 -21.27
N ASN A 204 8.90 -11.04 -20.34
CA ASN A 204 9.75 -12.23 -20.34
C ASN A 204 9.35 -13.18 -19.21
N ASP A 205 9.33 -14.47 -19.50
CA ASP A 205 8.97 -15.53 -18.55
C ASP A 205 10.20 -16.07 -17.83
N TYR A 206 10.04 -16.26 -16.52
CA TYR A 206 11.06 -16.79 -15.63
C TYR A 206 10.50 -17.90 -14.76
N THR A 207 11.35 -18.82 -14.35
CA THR A 207 11.02 -19.88 -13.38
C THR A 207 11.86 -19.70 -12.11
N VAL A 208 11.22 -19.85 -10.95
CA VAL A 208 11.89 -19.84 -9.65
C VAL A 208 12.74 -21.11 -9.49
N ILE A 209 14.02 -20.95 -9.18
CA ILE A 209 14.98 -22.07 -9.03
C ILE A 209 15.73 -22.07 -7.69
N GLY A 210 15.47 -21.08 -6.85
CA GLY A 210 16.07 -20.95 -5.53
C GLY A 210 15.59 -19.68 -4.82
N ARG A 211 15.98 -19.53 -3.56
CA ARG A 211 15.58 -18.41 -2.70
C ARG A 211 16.60 -18.18 -1.58
N VAL A 212 16.83 -16.92 -1.26
CA VAL A 212 17.42 -16.49 0.01
C VAL A 212 16.33 -15.79 0.82
N THR A 213 15.94 -16.35 1.97
CA THR A 213 15.08 -15.67 2.94
C THR A 213 15.97 -14.91 3.90
N ALA A 214 15.82 -13.60 4.02
CA ALA A 214 16.58 -12.78 4.95
C ALA A 214 15.67 -12.26 6.08
N GLU A 215 16.12 -12.43 7.32
CA GLU A 215 15.49 -11.90 8.53
C GLU A 215 16.49 -10.97 9.23
N LEU A 216 16.26 -9.67 9.08
CA LEU A 216 17.17 -8.61 9.52
C LEU A 216 16.41 -7.57 10.37
N PRO A 217 17.10 -6.74 11.17
CA PRO A 217 16.46 -5.67 11.93
C PRO A 217 15.67 -4.68 11.07
N SER A 218 16.14 -4.43 9.84
CA SER A 218 15.45 -3.57 8.86
C SER A 218 14.19 -4.18 8.24
N GLY A 219 13.99 -5.49 8.37
CA GLY A 219 12.81 -6.20 7.88
C GLY A 219 13.10 -7.61 7.38
N THR A 220 12.05 -8.27 6.90
CA THR A 220 12.11 -9.60 6.30
C THR A 220 11.80 -9.50 4.82
N TRP A 221 12.58 -10.20 3.98
CA TRP A 221 12.32 -10.32 2.55
C TRP A 221 12.84 -11.64 2.00
N ARG A 222 12.45 -11.95 0.76
CA ARG A 222 12.90 -13.10 -0.01
C ARG A 222 13.50 -12.64 -1.32
N ASP A 223 14.73 -13.06 -1.59
CA ASP A 223 15.37 -12.92 -2.91
C ASP A 223 15.24 -14.24 -3.65
N PHE A 224 14.34 -14.29 -4.64
CA PHE A 224 14.14 -15.46 -5.49
C PHE A 224 15.13 -15.47 -6.63
N GLN A 225 15.84 -16.58 -6.82
CA GLN A 225 16.66 -16.82 -8.00
C GLN A 225 15.77 -17.30 -9.14
N LEU A 226 15.90 -16.65 -10.29
CA LEU A 226 15.04 -16.82 -11.45
C LEU A 226 15.85 -17.24 -12.68
N LYS A 227 15.30 -18.15 -13.47
CA LYS A 227 15.85 -18.57 -14.75
C LYS A 227 14.89 -18.21 -15.88
N GLY A 228 15.33 -17.39 -16.83
CA GLY A 228 14.55 -17.01 -18.02
C GLY A 228 15.47 -16.74 -19.22
N GLY A 229 15.24 -17.44 -20.33
CA GLY A 229 16.15 -17.40 -21.49
C GLY A 229 17.58 -17.83 -21.13
N GLU A 230 18.57 -17.04 -21.54
CA GLU A 230 20.00 -17.26 -21.25
C GLU A 230 20.50 -16.57 -19.96
N ASN A 231 19.66 -15.74 -19.33
CA ASN A 231 20.08 -14.91 -18.20
C ASN A 231 19.49 -15.41 -16.88
N GLU A 232 20.30 -15.38 -15.82
CA GLU A 232 19.81 -15.49 -14.45
C GLU A 232 19.41 -14.11 -13.95
N SER A 233 18.30 -14.04 -13.22
CA SER A 233 17.81 -12.82 -12.60
C SER A 233 17.37 -13.12 -11.18
N TRP A 234 17.17 -12.08 -10.39
CA TRP A 234 16.74 -12.20 -9.01
C TRP A 234 15.58 -11.25 -8.76
N LEU A 235 14.60 -11.69 -7.98
CA LEU A 235 13.47 -10.86 -7.57
C LEU A 235 13.46 -10.77 -6.03
N ARG A 236 13.61 -9.56 -5.51
CA ARG A 236 13.38 -9.28 -4.09
C ARG A 236 11.90 -9.02 -3.84
N VAL A 237 11.33 -9.74 -2.88
CA VAL A 237 9.97 -9.54 -2.42
C VAL A 237 9.97 -9.30 -0.90
N PRO A 238 9.49 -8.15 -0.42
CA PRO A 238 9.37 -7.87 1.00
C PRO A 238 8.28 -8.73 1.65
N ALA A 239 8.43 -9.04 2.94
CA ALA A 239 7.38 -9.71 3.70
C ALA A 239 6.18 -8.79 3.96
N SER A 240 6.38 -7.47 3.98
CA SER A 240 5.30 -6.50 4.14
C SER A 240 4.84 -5.94 2.79
N ALA A 241 3.53 -5.72 2.64
CA ALA A 241 2.94 -5.12 1.43
C ALA A 241 3.51 -3.73 1.08
N GLY A 242 4.03 -3.00 2.07
CA GLY A 242 4.62 -1.66 1.88
C GLY A 242 6.13 -1.66 1.63
N GLY A 243 6.79 -2.82 1.54
CA GLY A 243 8.21 -2.89 1.24
C GLY A 243 8.51 -2.70 -0.26
N GLU A 244 9.77 -2.43 -0.57
CA GLU A 244 10.22 -2.24 -1.95
C GLU A 244 10.55 -3.59 -2.62
N PHE A 245 10.05 -3.79 -3.84
CA PHE A 245 10.47 -4.87 -4.73
C PHE A 245 11.71 -4.46 -5.49
N TYR A 246 12.61 -5.40 -5.75
CA TYR A 246 13.78 -5.15 -6.58
C TYR A 246 13.90 -6.20 -7.69
N TRP A 247 14.20 -5.74 -8.90
CA TRP A 247 14.73 -6.61 -9.94
C TRP A 247 16.25 -6.54 -9.92
N LEU A 248 16.89 -7.69 -9.78
CA LEU A 248 18.28 -7.81 -9.40
C LEU A 248 19.04 -8.76 -10.35
N GLN A 249 20.35 -8.55 -10.46
CA GLN A 249 21.29 -9.42 -11.15
C GLN A 249 22.46 -9.73 -10.24
N LYS A 250 22.93 -10.98 -10.27
CA LYS A 250 24.17 -11.35 -9.58
C LYS A 250 25.34 -10.70 -10.30
N VAL A 251 26.19 -10.01 -9.55
CA VAL A 251 27.38 -9.33 -10.09
C VAL A 251 28.62 -9.69 -9.29
N ALA A 252 29.79 -9.45 -9.88
CA ALA A 252 31.07 -9.50 -9.18
C ALA A 252 31.58 -8.07 -8.99
N ALA A 253 31.30 -7.49 -7.83
CA ALA A 253 31.90 -6.21 -7.44
C ALA A 253 33.34 -6.43 -6.95
N THR A 254 34.22 -5.46 -7.19
CA THR A 254 35.59 -5.45 -6.69
C THR A 254 35.71 -4.57 -5.43
N GLY A 255 36.60 -4.96 -4.53
CA GLY A 255 36.76 -4.36 -3.21
C GLY A 255 36.66 -5.42 -2.10
N GLU A 256 36.95 -5.01 -0.87
CA GLU A 256 36.75 -5.86 0.30
C GLU A 256 35.26 -5.87 0.67
N ILE A 257 34.66 -7.05 0.76
CA ILE A 257 33.26 -7.20 1.15
C ILE A 257 33.06 -6.60 2.54
N GLY A 258 32.05 -5.72 2.66
CA GLY A 258 31.79 -5.01 3.91
C GLY A 258 32.71 -3.82 4.17
N ALA A 259 33.55 -3.38 3.22
CA ALA A 259 34.23 -2.08 3.27
C ALA A 259 33.26 -0.93 2.96
N ASP A 260 33.70 0.32 3.14
CA ASP A 260 32.86 1.51 2.91
C ASP A 260 32.53 1.74 1.43
N LYS A 261 33.36 1.22 0.51
CA LYS A 261 33.18 1.37 -0.93
C LYS A 261 33.37 0.06 -1.66
N LEU A 262 32.52 -0.19 -2.64
CA LEU A 262 32.65 -1.26 -3.62
C LEU A 262 32.65 -0.67 -5.03
N GLN A 263 33.32 -1.34 -5.96
CA GLN A 263 33.43 -0.91 -7.34
C GLN A 263 32.77 -1.92 -8.27
N LEU A 264 32.00 -1.45 -9.24
CA LEU A 264 31.44 -2.29 -10.30
C LEU A 264 31.60 -1.57 -11.64
N GLY A 265 32.53 -2.06 -12.47
CA GLY A 265 32.99 -1.33 -13.66
C GLY A 265 33.56 0.02 -13.25
N ASP A 266 33.06 1.10 -13.86
CA ASP A 266 33.49 2.47 -13.57
C ASP A 266 32.67 3.16 -12.46
N THR A 267 31.66 2.47 -11.90
CA THR A 267 30.80 3.04 -10.85
C THR A 267 31.25 2.64 -9.46
N THR A 268 31.48 3.65 -8.62
CA THR A 268 31.74 3.49 -7.18
C THR A 268 30.42 3.52 -6.40
N PHE A 269 30.24 2.54 -5.53
CA PHE A 269 29.10 2.40 -4.63
C PHE A 269 29.59 2.60 -3.19
N GLU A 270 28.91 3.46 -2.43
CA GLU A 270 29.21 3.74 -1.03
C GLU A 270 28.18 3.06 -0.11
N ARG A 271 28.65 2.52 1.01
CA ARG A 271 27.80 1.76 1.94
C ARG A 271 26.82 2.71 2.63
N GLU A 272 25.53 2.45 2.43
CA GLU A 272 24.42 3.18 3.05
C GLU A 272 23.91 2.46 4.30
N HIS A 273 23.92 1.13 4.30
CA HIS A 273 23.42 0.31 5.40
C HIS A 273 24.35 -0.87 5.69
N ASP A 274 24.44 -1.27 6.97
CA ASP A 274 25.23 -2.39 7.47
C ASP A 274 24.56 -2.98 8.70
N GLU A 275 24.18 -4.25 8.63
CA GLU A 275 23.50 -4.93 9.71
C GLU A 275 23.80 -6.44 9.72
N GLN A 276 23.46 -7.09 10.84
CA GLN A 276 23.56 -8.53 11.00
C GLN A 276 22.19 -9.13 11.24
N GLY A 277 21.99 -10.35 10.76
CA GLY A 277 20.77 -11.11 10.99
C GLY A 277 20.98 -12.55 10.54
N THR A 278 19.91 -13.17 10.04
CA THR A 278 19.96 -14.56 9.61
C THR A 278 19.38 -14.74 8.22
N THR A 279 19.87 -15.74 7.51
CA THR A 279 19.31 -16.18 6.23
C THR A 279 19.10 -17.67 6.16
N GLU A 280 18.06 -18.07 5.46
CA GLU A 280 17.86 -19.43 4.95
C GLU A 280 18.06 -19.42 3.44
N VAL A 281 18.90 -20.32 2.91
CA VAL A 281 19.18 -20.43 1.48
C VAL A 281 18.63 -21.76 0.96
N ILE A 282 17.73 -21.69 0.00
CA ILE A 282 17.20 -22.83 -0.75
C ILE A 282 17.70 -22.73 -2.18
N GLY A 283 18.37 -23.77 -2.67
CA GLY A 283 18.77 -23.84 -4.07
C GLY A 283 18.71 -25.26 -4.60
N GLN A 284 19.11 -25.45 -5.86
CA GLN A 284 19.03 -26.75 -6.54
C GLN A 284 19.82 -27.88 -5.84
N LYS A 285 20.78 -27.56 -4.97
CA LYS A 285 21.60 -28.53 -4.21
C LYS A 285 21.05 -28.85 -2.82
N GLY A 286 19.94 -28.23 -2.42
CA GLY A 286 19.31 -28.42 -1.11
C GLY A 286 19.02 -27.10 -0.38
N SER A 287 18.54 -27.22 0.85
CA SER A 287 18.31 -26.10 1.76
C SER A 287 19.41 -26.01 2.82
N SER A 288 19.79 -24.80 3.20
CA SER A 288 20.61 -24.53 4.38
C SER A 288 19.74 -24.37 5.63
N ALA A 289 20.28 -24.70 6.80
CA ALA A 289 19.70 -24.18 8.03
C ALA A 289 19.84 -22.64 8.08
N SER A 290 19.01 -22.00 8.92
CA SER A 290 19.17 -20.57 9.22
C SER A 290 20.61 -20.30 9.70
N SER A 291 21.29 -19.41 9.00
CA SER A 291 22.72 -19.12 9.20
C SER A 291 22.93 -17.62 9.40
N PRO A 292 23.86 -17.19 10.27
CA PRO A 292 24.18 -15.77 10.44
C PRO A 292 24.66 -15.16 9.13
N VAL A 293 24.23 -13.93 8.87
CA VAL A 293 24.67 -13.15 7.71
C VAL A 293 24.97 -11.71 8.12
N ARG A 294 25.98 -11.11 7.50
CA ARG A 294 26.12 -9.64 7.45
C ARG A 294 25.52 -9.15 6.14
N TYR A 295 24.59 -8.23 6.24
CA TYR A 295 23.94 -7.60 5.09
C TYR A 295 24.40 -6.16 4.95
N CYS A 296 24.84 -5.78 3.75
CA CYS A 296 25.22 -4.41 3.43
C CYS A 296 24.46 -3.92 2.20
N ARG A 297 23.95 -2.68 2.24
CA ARG A 297 23.39 -1.99 1.07
C ARG A 297 24.29 -0.85 0.66
N TYR A 298 24.60 -0.75 -0.63
CA TYR A 298 25.41 0.33 -1.18
C TYR A 298 24.64 1.10 -2.25
N ARG A 299 24.86 2.42 -2.32
CA ARG A 299 24.33 3.30 -3.35
C ARG A 299 25.44 4.02 -4.11
N PRO A 300 25.29 4.22 -5.43
CA PRO A 300 26.21 5.05 -6.18
C PRO A 300 25.91 6.53 -5.90
N PHE A 301 26.86 7.41 -6.20
CA PHE A 301 26.64 8.86 -6.12
C PHE A 301 25.55 9.33 -7.10
N THR A 302 25.44 8.67 -8.26
CA THR A 302 24.43 8.93 -9.29
C THR A 302 23.86 7.62 -9.81
N GLY A 303 22.54 7.58 -10.02
CA GLY A 303 21.82 6.41 -10.51
C GLY A 303 20.90 5.81 -9.45
N ALA A 304 19.92 5.01 -9.90
CA ALA A 304 18.90 4.41 -9.04
C ALA A 304 19.26 2.99 -8.58
N GLU A 305 20.30 2.38 -9.17
CA GLU A 305 20.66 1.00 -8.87
C GLU A 305 21.46 0.90 -7.57
N THR A 306 21.19 -0.13 -6.78
CA THR A 306 21.82 -0.39 -5.50
C THR A 306 22.52 -1.74 -5.51
N LEU A 307 23.57 -1.89 -4.70
CA LEU A 307 24.15 -3.20 -4.40
C LEU A 307 23.61 -3.71 -3.08
N HIS A 308 23.28 -4.99 -3.06
CA HIS A 308 22.84 -5.74 -1.90
C HIS A 308 23.81 -6.89 -1.70
N VAL A 309 24.51 -6.89 -0.57
CA VAL A 309 25.58 -7.84 -0.28
C VAL A 309 25.18 -8.69 0.91
N TYR A 310 25.14 -10.00 0.70
CA TYR A 310 25.07 -11.00 1.76
C TYR A 310 26.44 -11.60 1.96
N ASP A 311 26.96 -11.52 3.18
CA ASP A 311 28.26 -12.08 3.55
C ASP A 311 28.08 -13.12 4.66
N TRP A 312 28.38 -14.37 4.33
CA TRP A 312 28.37 -15.51 5.24
C TRP A 312 29.77 -15.86 5.77
N SER A 313 30.74 -14.95 5.64
CA SER A 313 32.18 -15.12 5.94
C SER A 313 32.92 -16.12 5.04
N ALA A 314 32.31 -17.27 4.72
CA ALA A 314 32.89 -18.27 3.82
C ALA A 314 32.52 -18.04 2.35
N ASP A 315 31.42 -17.36 2.09
CA ASP A 315 30.91 -17.05 0.75
C ASP A 315 30.11 -15.75 0.79
N ASN A 316 29.88 -15.14 -0.37
CA ASN A 316 29.06 -13.95 -0.50
C ASN A 316 28.16 -13.97 -1.75
N LEU A 317 27.06 -13.24 -1.65
CA LEU A 317 26.16 -12.97 -2.77
C LEU A 317 26.03 -11.45 -2.93
N VAL A 318 26.46 -10.94 -4.08
CA VAL A 318 26.31 -9.53 -4.47
C VAL A 318 25.25 -9.43 -5.55
N LEU A 319 24.17 -8.72 -5.26
CA LEU A 319 23.07 -8.45 -6.17
C LEU A 319 23.03 -6.96 -6.51
N ARG A 320 22.92 -6.63 -7.79
CA ARG A 320 22.74 -5.26 -8.30
C ARG A 320 21.36 -5.12 -8.91
N GLY A 321 20.67 -4.02 -8.64
CA GLY A 321 19.52 -3.64 -9.44
C GLY A 321 18.75 -2.48 -8.84
N ALA A 322 17.51 -2.29 -9.28
CA ALA A 322 16.70 -1.13 -8.93
C ALA A 322 15.33 -1.56 -8.39
N VAL A 323 14.68 -0.60 -7.72
CA VAL A 323 13.28 -0.76 -7.29
C VAL A 323 12.39 -0.89 -8.52
N ILE A 324 11.44 -1.83 -8.48
CA ILE A 324 10.42 -2.02 -9.52
C ILE A 324 9.02 -1.84 -8.96
N ASP A 325 8.07 -1.50 -9.82
CA ASP A 325 6.65 -1.51 -9.47
C ASP A 325 6.13 -2.96 -9.47
N PRO A 326 5.61 -3.48 -8.34
CA PRO A 326 5.08 -4.84 -8.30
C PRO A 326 3.91 -5.09 -9.27
N LEU A 327 3.24 -4.06 -9.78
CA LEU A 327 2.19 -4.19 -10.81
C LEU A 327 2.75 -4.65 -12.17
N GLU A 328 4.06 -4.55 -12.40
CA GLU A 328 4.73 -5.04 -13.60
C GLU A 328 5.00 -6.56 -13.55
N LEU A 329 4.75 -7.19 -12.39
CA LEU A 329 4.94 -8.63 -12.19
C LEU A 329 3.62 -9.39 -12.39
N GLN A 330 3.67 -10.44 -13.20
CA GLN A 330 2.62 -11.46 -13.24
C GLN A 330 3.15 -12.72 -12.57
N VAL A 331 2.43 -13.23 -11.57
CA VAL A 331 2.85 -14.39 -10.79
C VAL A 331 1.89 -15.55 -11.05
N TRP A 332 2.44 -16.70 -11.39
CA TRP A 332 1.68 -17.92 -11.64
C TRP A 332 2.01 -18.94 -10.55
N SER A 333 1.37 -18.79 -9.38
CA SER A 333 1.50 -19.73 -8.27
C SER A 333 0.44 -20.83 -8.32
N ARG A 334 0.74 -21.99 -7.74
CA ARG A 334 -0.20 -23.12 -7.69
C ARG A 334 -1.44 -22.86 -6.84
N GLU A 335 -1.43 -21.81 -6.02
CA GLU A 335 -2.52 -21.47 -5.09
C GLU A 335 -3.57 -20.50 -5.67
N GLY A 336 -3.38 -19.93 -6.86
CA GLY A 336 -4.25 -18.84 -7.34
C GLY A 336 -4.44 -18.84 -8.84
N ARG A 337 -5.49 -19.53 -9.30
CA ARG A 337 -6.07 -19.34 -10.62
C ARG A 337 -6.92 -18.06 -10.62
N GLU A 338 -6.31 -16.89 -10.43
CA GLU A 338 -6.99 -15.59 -10.59
C GLU A 338 -6.08 -14.62 -11.32
N ALA A 339 -6.55 -14.17 -12.48
CA ALA A 339 -5.92 -13.15 -13.31
C ALA A 339 -5.87 -11.81 -12.55
N VAL A 340 -4.71 -11.15 -12.64
CA VAL A 340 -4.45 -9.79 -12.14
C VAL A 340 -5.35 -8.76 -12.82
#